data_AF-A0A2L2Y7S5-F1
#
_entry.id   AF-A0A2L2Y7S5-F1
#
_cell.length_a   1.000
_cell.length_b   1.000
_cell.length_c   1.000
_cell.angle_alpha   90.00
_cell.angle_beta   90.00
_cell.angle_gamma   90.00
#
_symmetry.space_group_name_H-M   'P 1'
#
loop_
_entity.id
_entity.type
_entity.pdbx_description
1 polymer ?
#
loop_
_entity_poly.entity_id
_entity_poly.type
_entity_poly.pdbx_seq_one_letter_code
_entity_poly.pdbx_strand_id
1 'polypeptide(L)' 'DEKVMGMNIGLFYILEELKKNPSTELLIKVLVMTSKIEKQRGSIISLNKERLKIISDLVPVAYKEAICS' A
#
# COMPACT_ATOMS: atom_id res chain seq x y z
N ASP A 1 17.58 1.20 -6.58
CA ASP A 1 17.58 2.44 -5.80
C ASP A 1 17.28 2.10 -4.35
N GLU A 2 18.24 2.33 -3.46
CA GLU A 2 18.14 1.97 -2.03
C GLU A 2 16.96 2.65 -1.34
N LYS A 3 16.60 3.87 -1.76
CA LYS A 3 15.46 4.61 -1.20
C LYS A 3 14.14 3.95 -1.54
N VAL A 4 13.98 3.53 -2.79
CA VAL A 4 12.81 2.77 -3.26
C VAL A 4 12.72 1.41 -2.57
N MET A 5 13.87 0.76 -2.34
CA MET A 5 13.91 -0.50 -1.60
C MET A 5 13.48 -0.30 -0.14
N GLY A 6 13.99 0.71 0.55
CA GLY A 6 13.57 1.05 1.91
C GLY A 6 12.07 1.32 2.03
N MET A 7 11.48 2.01 1.04
CA MET A 7 10.03 2.22 0.99
C MET A 7 9.26 0.92 0.74
N ASN A 8 9.77 0.01 -0.08
CA ASN A 8 9.15 -1.31 -0.28
C ASN A 8 9.20 -2.17 0.99
N ILE A 9 10.28 -2.09 1.77
CA ILE A 9 10.39 -2.75 3.08
C ILE A 9 9.36 -2.16 4.06
N GLY A 10 9.27 -0.82 4.14
CA GLY A 10 8.27 -0.17 4.99
C GLY A 10 6.84 -0.53 4.60
N LEU A 11 6.54 -0.53 3.29
CA LEU A 11 5.25 -0.95 2.76
C LEU A 11 4.93 -2.41 3.15
N PHE A 12 5.90 -3.31 3.08
CA PHE A 12 5.71 -4.72 3.46
C PHE A 12 5.21 -4.86 4.91
N TYR A 13 5.86 -4.19 5.87
CA TYR A 13 5.45 -4.28 7.27
C TYR A 13 4.07 -3.69 7.53
N ILE A 14 3.72 -2.59 6.86
CA ILE A 14 2.37 -2.01 6.95
C ILE A 14 1.33 -3.00 6.42
N LEU A 15 1.62 -3.68 5.30
CA LEU A 15 0.72 -4.68 4.71
C LEU A 15 0.52 -5.90 5.64
N GLU A 16 1.60 -6.39 6.27
CA GLU A 16 1.52 -7.49 7.23
C GLU A 16 0.72 -7.10 8.49
N GLU A 17 0.87 -5.86 8.96
CA GLU A 17 0.09 -5.35 10.09
C GLU A 17 -1.38 -5.16 9.73
N LEU A 18 -1.67 -4.59 8.56
CA LEU A 18 -3.03 -4.39 8.07
C LEU A 18 -3.79 -5.73 7.93
N LYS A 19 -3.09 -6.79 7.52
CA LYS A 19 -3.67 -8.15 7.42
C LYS A 19 -4.14 -8.67 8.78
N LYS A 20 -3.43 -8.33 9.86
CA LYS A 20 -3.77 -8.75 11.23
C LYS A 20 -4.83 -7.85 11.85
N ASN A 21 -4.68 -6.53 11.63
CA ASN A 21 -5.47 -5.48 12.25
C ASN A 21 -5.98 -4.52 11.16
N PRO A 22 -7.06 -4.86 10.43
CA PRO A 22 -7.61 -3.98 9.40
C PRO A 22 -8.06 -2.65 10.02
N SER A 23 -7.44 -1.54 9.60
CA SER A 23 -7.80 -0.21 10.08
C SER A 23 -7.64 0.84 8.98
N THR A 24 -8.49 1.87 9.02
CA THR A 24 -8.46 2.98 8.08
C THR A 24 -7.10 3.69 8.08
N GLU A 25 -6.46 3.83 9.24
CA GLU A 25 -5.14 4.45 9.35
C GLU A 25 -4.07 3.67 8.58
N LEU A 26 -4.05 2.33 8.72
CA LEU A 26 -3.11 1.48 8.00
C LEU A 26 -3.41 1.47 6.49
N LEU A 27 -4.67 1.50 6.08
CA LEU A 27 -5.06 1.64 4.67
C LEU A 27 -4.52 2.95 4.08
N ILE A 28 -4.69 4.08 4.78
CA ILE A 28 -4.14 5.38 4.35
C ILE A 28 -2.61 5.31 4.25
N LYS A 29 -1.93 4.69 5.22
CA LYS A 29 -0.48 4.50 5.18
C LYS A 29 -0.03 3.70 3.95
N VAL A 30 -0.74 2.63 3.59
CA VAL A 30 -0.46 1.86 2.37
C VAL A 30 -0.60 2.73 1.12
N LEU A 31 -1.70 3.48 0.98
CA LEU A 31 -1.94 4.36 -0.16
C LEU A 31 -0.84 5.42 -0.30
N VAL A 32 -0.49 6.08 0.81
CA VAL A 32 0.56 7.10 0.84
C VAL A 32 1.92 6.51 0.46
N MET A 33 2.28 5.34 0.99
CA MET A 33 3.55 4.68 0.67
C MET A 33 3.63 4.24 -0.79
N THR A 34 2.54 3.69 -1.32
CA THR A 34 2.41 3.31 -2.73
C THR A 34 2.62 4.53 -3.64
N SER A 35 1.93 5.63 -3.35
CA SER A 35 2.09 6.89 -4.09
C SER A 35 3.52 7.46 -4.00
N LYS A 36 4.19 7.35 -2.84
CA LYS A 36 5.58 7.81 -2.67
C LYS A 36 6.57 7.02 -3.53
N ILE A 37 6.37 5.71 -3.68
CA ILE A 37 7.20 4.86 -4.54
C ILE A 37 7.02 5.28 -6.01
N GLU A 38 5.78 5.45 -6.45
CA GLU A 38 5.45 5.88 -7.82
C GLU A 38 6.02 7.27 -8.15
N LYS A 39 5.90 8.24 -7.23
CA LYS A 39 6.47 9.59 -7.39
C LYS A 39 8.00 9.57 -7.56
N GLN A 40 8.67 8.57 -7.01
CA GLN A 40 10.12 8.37 -7.20
C GLN A 40 10.45 7.57 -8.46
N ARG A 41 9.47 7.33 -9.34
CA ARG A 41 9.59 6.45 -10.51
C ARG A 41 10.05 5.04 -10.13
N GLY A 42 9.85 4.66 -8.88
CA GLY A 42 10.13 3.34 -8.35
C GLY A 42 8.98 2.39 -8.67
N SER A 43 9.28 1.10 -8.65
CA SER A 43 8.25 0.06 -8.75
C SER A 43 8.02 -0.61 -7.41
N ILE A 44 6.75 -0.91 -7.12
CA ILE A 44 6.41 -1.82 -6.03
C ILE A 44 6.88 -3.22 -6.43
N ILE A 45 7.58 -3.90 -5.51
CA ILE A 45 8.07 -5.26 -5.74
C ILE A 45 6.92 -6.27 -5.82
N SER A 46 7.15 -7.38 -6.52
CA SER A 46 6.12 -8.42 -6.77
C SER A 46 5.42 -8.88 -5.48
N LEU A 47 6.19 -9.09 -4.41
CA LEU A 47 5.69 -9.54 -3.11
C LEU A 47 4.65 -8.59 -2.49
N ASN A 48 4.85 -7.28 -2.64
CA ASN A 48 3.93 -6.26 -2.15
C ASN A 48 2.72 -6.11 -3.09
N LYS A 49 2.92 -6.27 -4.41
CA LYS A 49 1.81 -6.26 -5.38
C LYS A 49 0.79 -7.35 -5.11
N GLU A 50 1.24 -8.56 -4.77
CA GLU A 50 0.34 -9.66 -4.40
C GLU A 50 -0.48 -9.34 -3.15
N ARG A 51 0.16 -8.75 -2.14
CA ARG A 51 -0.51 -8.34 -0.88
C ARG A 51 -1.49 -7.20 -1.09
N LEU A 52 -1.18 -6.24 -1.96
CA LEU A 52 -2.06 -5.14 -2.33
C LEU A 52 -3.38 -5.64 -2.96
N LYS A 53 -3.38 -6.80 -3.63
CA LYS A 53 -4.63 -7.39 -4.15
C LYS A 53 -5.63 -7.70 -3.03
N ILE A 54 -5.15 -8.14 -1.87
CA ILE A 54 -5.97 -8.44 -0.69
C ILE A 54 -6.62 -7.16 -0.12
N ILE A 55 -5.98 -6.00 -0.33
CA ILE A 55 -6.50 -4.72 0.15
C ILE A 55 -7.74 -4.27 -0.63
N SER A 56 -7.87 -4.65 -1.90
CA SER A 56 -9.08 -4.36 -2.69
C SER A 56 -10.36 -4.82 -1.98
N ASP A 57 -10.28 -5.90 -1.21
CA ASP A 57 -11.42 -6.46 -0.47
C ASP A 57 -11.62 -5.80 0.90
N LEU A 58 -10.57 -5.20 1.46
CA LEU A 58 -10.58 -4.55 2.77
C LEU A 58 -10.88 -3.04 2.72
N VAL A 59 -10.72 -2.41 1.55
CA VAL A 59 -11.01 -0.99 1.36
C VAL A 59 -12.52 -0.80 1.35
N PRO A 60 -13.09 -0.04 2.31
CA PRO A 60 -14.51 0.29 2.31
C PRO A 60 -14.89 0.93 0.97
N VAL A 61 -16.08 0.63 0.44
CA VAL A 61 -16.55 1.10 -0.87
C VAL A 61 -16.36 2.62 -1.04
N ALA A 62 -16.56 3.39 0.03
CA ALA A 62 -16.35 4.85 0.06
C ALA A 62 -14.93 5.31 -0.31
N TYR A 63 -13.89 4.50 -0.08
CA TYR A 63 -12.51 4.82 -0.46
C TYR A 63 -12.19 4.43 -1.91
N LYS A 64 -12.91 3.46 -2.49
CA LYS A 64 -12.75 3.09 -3.91
C LYS A 64 -13.20 4.25 -4.81
N GLU A 65 -14.25 4.95 -4.42
CA GLU A 65 -14.79 6.10 -5.14
C GLU A 65 -13.80 7.28 -5.18
N ALA A 66 -13.07 7.53 -4.08
CA ALA A 66 -12.09 8.62 -3.99
C ALA A 66 -10.78 8.40 -4.77
N ILE A 67 -10.48 7.15 -5.18
CA ILE A 67 -9.28 6.80 -5.96
C ILE A 67 -9.59 6.81 -7.47
N CYS A 68 -10.86 6.64 -7.86
CA CYS A 68 -11.29 6.62 -9.25
C CYS A 68 -11.79 7.98 -9.79
N SER A 69 -11.84 9.02 -8.95
CA SER A 69 -12.18 10.40 -9.30
C SER A 69 -10.94 11.29 -9.40
#